data_AF-A0A6L8KT67-F1
#
_entry.id   AF-A0A6L8KT67-F1
#
_cell.length_a   1.000
_cell.length_b   1.000
_cell.length_c   1.000
_cell.angle_alpha   90.00
_cell.angle_beta   90.00
_cell.angle_gamma   90.00
#
_symmetry.space_group_name_H-M   'P 1'
#
loop_
_entity.id
_entity.type
_entity.pdbx_description
1 polymer ?
#
loop_
_entity_poly.entity_id
_entity_poly.type
_entity_poly.pdbx_seq_one_letter_code
_entity_poly.pdbx_strand_id
1 'polypeptide(L)'
;MKHITFRNCSLALGILASAAVIYLMYQHWLFEQWAREQAAHGYFICGMSVMGVVIGAGVALIVAATGSVLGLISYWRILRPRPRRRLLEPLLIVAFPLFCIFVGLYRW
;
A
#
# COMPACT_ATOMS: atom_id res chain seq x y z
N MET A 1 22.37 -4.42 -20.99
CA MET A 1 21.35 -4.64 -19.94
C MET A 1 21.53 -3.56 -18.87
N LYS A 2 20.62 -2.57 -18.78
CA LYS A 2 20.73 -1.51 -17.76
C LYS A 2 20.52 -2.15 -16.39
N HIS A 3 21.54 -2.13 -15.53
CA HIS A 3 21.46 -2.67 -14.17
C HIS A 3 20.30 -2.02 -13.43
N ILE A 4 19.28 -2.82 -13.11
CA ILE A 4 18.19 -2.41 -12.22
C ILE A 4 18.82 -2.08 -10.88
N THR A 5 18.80 -0.81 -10.49
CA THR A 5 19.35 -0.38 -9.20
C THR A 5 18.35 -0.68 -8.10
N PHE A 6 18.84 -1.03 -6.90
CA PHE A 6 18.01 -1.28 -5.71
C PHE A 6 17.02 -0.14 -5.41
N ARG A 7 17.38 1.10 -5.80
CA ARG A 7 16.51 2.27 -5.73
C ARG A 7 15.29 2.16 -6.64
N ASN A 8 15.46 1.75 -7.90
CA ASN A 8 14.35 1.60 -8.82
C ASN A 8 13.40 0.48 -8.39
N CYS A 9 13.94 -0.63 -7.86
CA CYS A 9 13.13 -1.68 -7.23
C CYS A 9 12.34 -1.15 -6.02
N SER A 10 12.99 -0.39 -5.14
CA SER A 10 12.35 0.22 -3.96
C SER A 10 11.17 1.10 -4.35
N LEU A 11 11.35 1.99 -5.33
CA LEU A 11 10.30 2.87 -5.84
C LEU A 11 9.18 2.09 -6.53
N ALA A 12 9.52 1.12 -7.39
CA ALA A 12 8.53 0.30 -8.08
C ALA A 12 7.66 -0.48 -7.09
N LEU A 13 8.26 -1.08 -6.06
CA LEU A 13 7.52 -1.80 -5.00
C LEU A 13 6.64 -0.85 -4.19
N GLY A 14 7.11 0.35 -3.86
CA GLY A 14 6.29 1.35 -3.17
C GLY A 14 5.09 1.80 -3.98
N ILE A 15 5.28 2.06 -5.29
CA ILE A 15 4.19 2.43 -6.20
C ILE A 15 3.19 1.28 -6.33
N LEU A 16 3.66 0.05 -6.53
CA LEU A 16 2.80 -1.13 -6.65
C LEU A 16 2.00 -1.38 -5.38
N ALA A 17 2.61 -1.29 -4.20
CA ALA A 17 1.93 -1.42 -2.92
C ALA A 17 0.82 -0.35 -2.78
N SER A 18 1.15 0.90 -3.11
CA SER A 18 0.20 2.02 -3.02
C SER A 18 -0.97 1.84 -3.98
N ALA A 19 -0.70 1.48 -5.24
CA ALA A 19 -1.72 1.23 -6.25
C ALA A 19 -2.64 0.07 -5.86
N ALA A 20 -2.08 -1.01 -5.31
CA ALA A 20 -2.85 -2.16 -4.83
C ALA A 20 -3.80 -1.76 -3.69
N VAL A 21 -3.33 -0.99 -2.70
CA VAL A 21 -4.19 -0.50 -1.60
C VAL A 21 -5.32 0.37 -2.14
N ILE A 22 -5.01 1.33 -3.01
CA ILE A 22 -6.03 2.23 -3.59
C ILE A 22 -7.10 1.42 -4.34
N TYR A 23 -6.66 0.45 -5.16
CA TYR A 23 -7.57 -0.41 -5.91
C TYR A 23 -8.47 -1.24 -4.98
N LEU A 24 -7.91 -1.85 -3.93
CA LEU A 24 -8.67 -2.64 -2.98
C LEU A 24 -9.69 -1.79 -2.20
N MET A 25 -9.32 -0.57 -1.80
CA MET A 25 -10.25 0.36 -1.16
C MET A 25 -11.40 0.75 -2.10
N TYR A 26 -11.09 0.98 -3.38
CA TYR A 26 -12.11 1.27 -4.38
C TYR A 26 -13.08 0.09 -4.57
N GLN A 27 -12.57 -1.14 -4.65
CA GLN A 27 -13.39 -2.35 -4.74
C GLN A 27 -14.26 -2.54 -3.49
N HIS A 28 -13.71 -2.25 -2.31
CA HIS A 28 -14.45 -2.30 -1.06
C HIS A 28 -15.63 -1.34 -1.05
N TRP A 29 -15.39 -0.09 -1.47
CA TRP A 29 -16.42 0.94 -1.53
C TRP A 29 -17.55 0.58 -2.50
N LEU A 30 -17.23 0.06 -3.69
CA LEU A 30 -18.23 -0.45 -4.63
C LEU A 30 -19.05 -1.60 -4.03
N PHE A 31 -18.37 -2.54 -3.35
CA PHE A 31 -19.04 -3.66 -2.70
C PHE A 31 -19.97 -3.18 -1.58
N GLU A 32 -19.56 -2.19 -0.78
CA GLU A 32 -20.41 -1.60 0.25
C GLU A 32 -21.69 -0.98 -0.32
N GLN A 33 -21.58 -0.22 -1.41
CA GLN A 33 -22.74 0.39 -2.05
C GLN A 33 -23.73 -0.68 -2.51
N TRP A 34 -23.23 -1.69 -3.24
CA TRP A 34 -24.01 -2.84 -3.64
C TRP A 34 -24.61 -3.58 -2.43
N ALA A 35 -23.83 -3.72 -1.35
CA ALA A 35 -24.28 -4.40 -0.15
C ALA A 35 -25.42 -3.66 0.56
N ARG A 36 -25.37 -2.33 0.60
CA ARG A 36 -26.46 -1.51 1.17
C ARG A 36 -27.75 -1.66 0.37
N GLU A 37 -27.66 -1.72 -0.96
CA GLU A 37 -28.83 -1.95 -1.83
C GLU A 37 -29.45 -3.33 -1.59
N GLN A 38 -28.63 -4.38 -1.55
CA GLN A 38 -29.12 -5.75 -1.31
C GLN A 38 -29.71 -5.92 0.10
N ALA A 39 -29.11 -5.28 1.11
CA ALA A 39 -29.64 -5.27 2.47
C ALA A 39 -31.01 -4.57 2.56
N ALA A 40 -31.24 -3.50 1.77
CA ALA A 40 -32.53 -2.83 1.69
C ALA A 40 -33.62 -3.74 1.08
N HIS A 41 -33.24 -4.74 0.28
CA HIS A 41 -34.13 -5.76 -0.26
C HIS A 41 -34.25 -7.02 0.61
N GLY A 42 -33.66 -7.03 1.82
CA GLY A 42 -33.78 -8.11 2.79
C GLY A 42 -32.79 -9.27 2.59
N TYR A 43 -31.80 -9.13 1.72
CA TYR A 43 -30.76 -10.15 1.53
C TYR A 43 -29.65 -10.03 2.58
N PHE A 44 -29.21 -11.17 3.12
CA PHE A 44 -28.07 -11.24 4.04
C PHE A 44 -26.75 -11.25 3.29
N ILE A 45 -25.80 -10.41 3.72
CA ILE A 45 -24.51 -10.23 3.05
C ILE A 45 -23.38 -10.54 4.02
N CYS A 46 -22.55 -11.49 3.64
CA CYS A 46 -21.37 -11.87 4.41
C CYS A 46 -20.27 -10.79 4.28
N GLY A 47 -19.61 -10.46 5.39
CA GLY A 47 -18.51 -9.48 5.47
C GLY A 47 -17.20 -9.87 4.75
N MET A 48 -17.26 -10.70 3.70
CA MET A 48 -16.10 -11.16 2.93
C MET A 48 -15.28 -10.01 2.33
N SER A 49 -15.92 -8.87 2.00
CA SER A 49 -15.22 -7.72 1.44
C SER A 49 -14.24 -7.08 2.42
N VAL A 50 -14.59 -7.02 3.71
CA VAL A 50 -13.71 -6.51 4.77
C VAL A 50 -12.50 -7.41 4.93
N MET A 51 -12.68 -8.73 4.90
CA MET A 51 -11.58 -9.69 4.96
C MET A 51 -10.62 -9.56 3.79
N GLY A 52 -11.15 -9.38 2.56
CA GLY A 52 -10.35 -9.16 1.36
C GLY A 52 -9.50 -7.89 1.44
N VAL A 53 -10.07 -6.82 2.00
CA VAL A 53 -9.36 -5.56 2.25
C VAL A 53 -8.24 -5.73 3.26
N VAL A 54 -8.50 -6.39 4.39
CA VAL A 54 -7.51 -6.59 5.46
C VAL A 54 -6.33 -7.42 4.96
N ILE A 55 -6.61 -8.53 4.24
CA ILE A 55 -5.56 -9.38 3.67
C ILE A 55 -4.75 -8.61 2.64
N GLY A 56 -5.42 -7.90 1.72
CA GLY A 56 -4.74 -7.14 0.68
C GLY A 56 -3.93 -5.95 1.22
N ALA A 57 -4.42 -5.29 2.27
CA ALA A 57 -3.69 -4.27 3.01
C ALA A 57 -2.44 -4.86 3.67
N GLY A 58 -2.55 -6.05 4.28
CA GLY A 58 -1.42 -6.77 4.86
C GLY A 58 -0.34 -7.09 3.83
N VAL A 59 -0.72 -7.62 2.66
CA VAL A 59 0.21 -7.90 1.56
C VAL A 59 0.89 -6.62 1.06
N ALA A 60 0.12 -5.55 0.86
CA ALA A 60 0.67 -4.27 0.43
C ALA A 60 1.67 -3.69 1.45
N LEU A 61 1.42 -3.86 2.75
CA LEU A 61 2.36 -3.44 3.80
C LEU A 61 3.65 -4.25 3.76
N ILE A 62 3.59 -5.56 3.54
CA ILE A 62 4.78 -6.40 3.39
C ILE A 62 5.59 -5.92 2.18
N VAL A 63 4.94 -5.67 1.05
CA VAL A 63 5.59 -5.16 -0.17
C VAL A 63 6.22 -3.78 0.06
N ALA A 64 5.51 -2.87 0.73
CA ALA A 64 6.01 -1.55 1.07
C ALA A 64 7.21 -1.61 2.04
N ALA A 65 7.15 -2.46 3.06
CA ALA A 65 8.26 -2.71 3.98
C ALA A 65 9.49 -3.25 3.24
N THR A 66 9.29 -4.19 2.33
CA THR A 66 10.35 -4.75 1.49
C THR A 66 10.99 -3.66 0.60
N GLY A 67 10.16 -2.83 -0.04
CA GLY A 67 10.62 -1.66 -0.81
C GLY A 67 11.41 -0.67 0.06
N SER A 68 10.96 -0.40 1.28
CA SER A 68 11.64 0.49 2.24
C SER A 68 13.01 -0.03 2.64
N VAL A 69 13.14 -1.33 2.94
CA VAL A 69 14.41 -1.98 3.26
C VAL A 69 15.39 -1.88 2.08
N LEU A 70 14.94 -2.13 0.85
CA LEU A 70 15.77 -1.97 -0.35
C LEU A 70 16.20 -0.51 -0.55
N GLY A 71 15.32 0.45 -0.25
CA GLY A 71 15.60 1.88 -0.25
C GLY A 71 16.68 2.26 0.75
N LEU A 72 16.59 1.73 1.98
CA LEU A 72 17.60 1.88 3.01
C LEU A 72 18.93 1.27 2.57
N ILE A 73 18.95 0.03 2.08
CA ILE A 73 20.18 -0.63 1.60
C ILE A 73 20.84 0.23 0.50
N SER A 74 20.04 0.78 -0.41
CA SER A 74 20.55 1.69 -1.44
C SER A 74 21.18 2.95 -0.87
N TYR A 75 20.60 3.52 0.20
CA TYR A 75 21.11 4.70 0.88
C TYR A 75 22.43 4.43 1.61
N TRP A 76 22.54 3.28 2.28
CA TRP A 76 23.74 2.88 3.01
C TRP A 76 24.94 2.60 2.09
N ARG A 77 24.69 2.17 0.85
CA ARG A 77 25.72 1.98 -0.19
C ARG A 77 26.27 3.29 -0.77
N ILE A 78 25.67 4.45 -0.50
CA ILE A 78 26.16 5.74 -1.01
C ILE A 78 27.41 6.16 -0.21
N LEU A 79 28.49 6.51 -0.94
CA LEU A 79 29.71 7.09 -0.39
C LEU A 79 29.41 8.44 0.29
N ARG A 80 30.07 8.73 1.41
CA ARG A 80 29.85 10.00 2.13
C ARG A 80 30.32 11.20 1.27
N PRO A 81 29.68 12.37 1.38
CA PRO A 81 28.56 12.72 2.28
C PRO A 81 27.20 12.20 1.79
N ARG A 82 26.41 11.61 2.70
CA ARG A 82 25.09 11.05 2.36
C ARG A 82 23.99 12.13 2.41
N PRO A 83 23.17 12.29 1.36
CA PRO A 83 22.10 13.29 1.35
C PRO A 83 20.95 12.88 2.27
N ARG A 84 20.73 13.62 3.38
CA ARG A 84 19.66 13.32 4.37
C ARG A 84 18.26 13.26 3.76
N ARG A 85 17.98 14.04 2.70
CA ARG A 85 16.68 14.01 1.99
C ARG A 85 16.31 12.61 1.47
N ARG A 86 17.29 11.75 1.17
CA ARG A 86 17.02 10.38 0.71
C ARG A 86 16.51 9.43 1.79
N LEU A 87 16.63 9.77 3.08
CA LEU A 87 15.99 9.00 4.15
C LEU A 87 14.47 9.16 4.15
N LEU A 88 13.94 10.21 3.52
CA LEU A 88 12.50 10.43 3.42
C LEU A 88 11.84 9.50 2.38
N GLU A 89 12.55 9.10 1.32
CA GLU A 89 12.03 8.17 0.29
C GLU A 89 11.50 6.84 0.89
N PRO A 90 12.27 6.06 1.66
CA PRO A 90 11.80 4.80 2.24
C PRO A 90 10.71 5.01 3.30
N LEU A 91 10.68 6.18 3.94
CA LEU A 91 9.67 6.52 4.94
C LEU A 91 8.33 6.84 4.27
N LEU A 92 8.35 7.59 3.17
CA LEU A 92 7.18 7.87 2.33
C LEU A 92 6.58 6.60 1.70
N ILE A 93 7.44 5.66 1.25
CA ILE A 93 7.01 4.38 0.67
C ILE A 93 6.12 3.58 1.64
N VAL A 94 6.35 3.66 2.95
CA VAL A 94 5.57 2.95 3.96
C VAL A 94 4.43 3.82 4.50
N ALA A 95 4.69 5.10 4.74
CA ALA A 95 3.70 6.02 5.30
C ALA A 95 2.50 6.22 4.38
N PHE A 96 2.70 6.24 3.05
CA PHE A 96 1.61 6.46 2.09
C PHE A 96 0.59 5.31 2.07
N PRO A 97 0.95 4.03 1.87
CA PRO A 97 -0.01 2.93 1.93
C PRO A 97 -0.65 2.81 3.32
N LEU A 98 0.08 3.06 4.41
CA LEU A 98 -0.52 3.13 5.76
C LEU A 98 -1.58 4.22 5.86
N PHE A 99 -1.31 5.41 5.32
CA PHE A 99 -2.27 6.51 5.28
C PHE A 99 -3.51 6.13 4.45
N CYS A 100 -3.33 5.52 3.28
CA CYS A 100 -4.45 5.07 2.45
C CYS A 100 -5.31 4.01 3.15
N ILE A 101 -4.67 3.05 3.85
CA ILE A 101 -5.36 2.04 4.65
C ILE A 101 -6.13 2.70 5.79
N PHE A 102 -5.51 3.63 6.51
CA PHE A 102 -6.14 4.35 7.61
C PHE A 102 -7.34 5.16 7.12
N VAL A 103 -7.17 5.99 6.08
CA VAL A 103 -8.28 6.75 5.51
C VAL A 103 -9.40 5.83 5.00
N GLY A 104 -9.06 4.72 4.36
CA GLY A 104 -10.06 3.77 3.86
C GLY A 104 -10.83 3.05 4.96
N LEU A 105 -10.17 2.69 6.08
CA LEU A 105 -10.78 2.00 7.22
C LEU A 105 -11.55 2.93 8.18
N TYR A 106 -11.22 4.22 8.24
CA TYR A 106 -11.85 5.17 9.17
C TYR A 106 -12.86 6.10 8.50
N ARG A 107 -13.11 5.96 7.20
CA ARG A 107 -14.14 6.74 6.48
C ARG A 107 -15.56 6.16 6.69
N TRP A 108 -15.85 5.74 7.91
CA TRP A 108 -17.10 5.13 8.35
C TRP A 108 -17.87 6.08 9.27
#